data_AF-A0A4V3IXW9-F1
#
_entry.id   AF-A0A4V3IXW9-F1
#
_cell.length_a   1.000
_cell.length_b   1.000
_cell.length_c   1.000
_cell.angle_alpha   90.00
_cell.angle_beta   90.00
_cell.angle_gamma   90.00
#
_symmetry.space_group_name_H-M   'P 1'
#
loop_
_entity.id
_entity.type
_entity.pdbx_description
1 polymer ?
#
loop_
_entity_poly.entity_id
_entity_poly.type
_entity_poly.pdbx_seq_one_letter_code
_entity_poly.pdbx_strand_id
1 'polypeptide(L)'
;MPPMLPVRPFSAVRLADVMTSSLASLSAEPNPLGLQSTGKAVVVLADGLGVSNLRARAGHARFLTSNLAKADVVDGVFPATTAAGIASLATGVAPGTHGLVGYKVLDSAHDRVVNQLTGWDEQMEPRLWQNQPTVFERAAEAGIPSFAVGPKRFAGSGFSQAVLRGAAYLPAETIGTRFAAARAVFDTEPRALIYLYVPELDISAHAHGWESPRWLAQLEALDAETARFAGALRQDEGMILTADHGVVDVPEAKQVLFDTVPQLVAGVRHIGGDPRCLQLYTEPGVDADVLAENWRAVEGERAWVFTRAQAVAAGLFGAVRAEALPRIGDVIVAARKLIAYYDSREPNQSARSMIGQHGSLTDEELRVPLVRLGAYRR
;
A
#
# COMPACT_ATOMS: atom_id res chain seq x y z
N MET A 1 25.29 21.02 7.31
CA MET A 1 25.27 20.30 6.01
C MET A 1 23.81 20.10 5.64
N PRO A 2 23.39 20.32 4.38
CA PRO A 2 22.02 19.97 3.99
C PRO A 2 21.81 18.49 4.34
N PRO A 3 20.68 18.12 4.98
CA PRO A 3 20.43 16.74 5.34
C PRO A 3 20.54 15.89 4.08
N MET A 4 21.35 14.83 4.16
CA MET A 4 21.49 13.86 3.09
C MET A 4 20.13 13.15 3.00
N LEU A 5 19.26 13.66 2.13
CA LEU A 5 17.99 13.05 1.80
C LEU A 5 18.29 11.59 1.47
N PRO A 6 17.50 10.61 1.95
CA PRO A 6 17.56 9.28 1.38
C PRO A 6 17.06 9.42 -0.06
N VAL A 7 17.97 9.73 -0.97
CA VAL A 7 17.80 9.45 -2.39
C VAL A 7 17.94 7.93 -2.47
N ARG A 8 16.93 7.20 -1.96
CA ARG A 8 16.75 5.81 -2.34
C ARG A 8 16.16 5.89 -3.74
N PRO A 9 16.95 5.65 -4.80
CA PRO A 9 16.33 5.44 -6.10
C PRO A 9 15.43 4.21 -5.95
N PHE A 10 14.13 4.39 -6.17
CA PHE A 10 13.23 3.26 -6.29
C PHE A 10 13.70 2.36 -7.44
N SER A 11 13.50 1.05 -7.30
CA SER A 11 13.82 0.09 -8.36
C SER A 11 13.10 0.45 -9.67
N ALA A 12 13.71 0.07 -10.79
CA ALA A 12 13.15 0.31 -12.13
C ALA A 12 11.76 -0.33 -12.30
N VAL A 13 11.51 -1.45 -11.61
CA VAL A 13 10.20 -2.10 -11.50
C VAL A 13 9.61 -1.80 -10.14
N ARG A 14 8.35 -1.38 -10.10
CA ARG A 14 7.63 -0.96 -8.90
C ARG A 14 6.28 -1.67 -8.80
N LEU A 15 5.62 -1.54 -7.65
CA LEU A 15 4.26 -2.04 -7.44
C LEU A 15 3.27 -1.58 -8.52
N ALA A 16 3.41 -0.32 -8.98
CA ALA A 16 2.59 0.26 -10.04
C ALA A 16 2.70 -0.50 -11.39
N ASP A 17 3.78 -1.24 -11.63
CA ASP A 17 3.96 -1.99 -12.87
C ASP A 17 3.22 -3.34 -12.87
N VAL A 18 2.70 -3.80 -11.72
CA VAL A 18 2.21 -5.19 -11.58
C VAL A 18 0.89 -5.41 -12.33
N MET A 19 -0.15 -4.62 -12.03
CA MET A 19 -1.45 -4.77 -12.70
C MET A 19 -1.40 -4.29 -14.16
N THR A 20 -0.63 -3.24 -14.45
CA THR A 20 -0.46 -2.76 -15.83
C THR A 20 0.25 -3.79 -16.69
N SER A 21 1.30 -4.45 -16.18
CA SER A 21 1.93 -5.56 -16.89
C SER A 21 1.00 -6.75 -17.05
N SER A 22 0.15 -7.03 -16.05
CA SER A 22 -0.86 -8.09 -16.13
C SER A 22 -1.97 -7.79 -17.13
N LEU A 23 -2.29 -6.52 -17.38
CA LEU A 23 -3.19 -6.13 -18.45
C LEU A 23 -2.51 -6.23 -19.83
N ALA A 24 -1.28 -5.74 -19.94
CA ALA A 24 -0.50 -5.81 -21.17
C ALA A 24 -0.26 -7.25 -21.65
N SER A 25 -0.02 -8.20 -20.74
CA SER A 25 0.08 -9.63 -21.08
C SER A 25 -1.21 -10.20 -21.66
N LEU A 26 -2.38 -9.71 -21.23
CA LEU A 26 -3.68 -10.12 -21.78
C LEU A 26 -3.90 -9.62 -23.21
N SER A 27 -3.22 -8.55 -23.59
CA SER A 27 -3.27 -7.93 -24.93
C SER A 27 -2.06 -8.27 -25.80
N ALA A 28 -1.20 -9.19 -25.35
CA ALA A 28 0.07 -9.53 -26.00
C ALA A 28 1.01 -8.32 -26.24
N GLU A 29 0.95 -7.33 -25.36
CA GLU A 29 1.78 -6.13 -25.41
C GLU A 29 3.07 -6.30 -24.59
N PRO A 30 4.18 -5.64 -24.99
CA PRO A 30 5.38 -5.58 -24.17
C PRO A 30 5.10 -4.95 -22.81
N ASN A 31 5.69 -5.50 -21.74
CA ASN A 31 5.47 -5.01 -20.39
C ASN A 31 6.76 -5.00 -19.55
N PRO A 32 6.89 -4.07 -18.57
CA PRO A 32 8.09 -3.95 -17.73
C PRO A 32 8.46 -5.21 -16.95
N LEU A 33 7.47 -6.05 -16.60
CA LEU A 33 7.70 -7.30 -15.89
C LEU A 33 8.16 -8.45 -16.79
N GLY A 34 8.09 -8.31 -18.13
CA GLY A 34 8.39 -9.39 -19.07
C GLY A 34 7.44 -10.58 -18.94
N LEU A 35 6.19 -10.34 -18.55
CA LEU A 35 5.15 -11.37 -18.48
C LEU A 35 4.82 -11.85 -19.90
N GLN A 36 4.75 -13.17 -20.05
CA GLN A 36 4.31 -13.82 -21.29
C GLN A 36 2.85 -13.50 -21.58
N SER A 37 2.48 -13.55 -22.86
CA SER A 37 1.08 -13.41 -23.27
C SER A 37 0.23 -14.51 -22.65
N THR A 38 -0.95 -14.15 -22.16
CA THR A 38 -1.91 -15.08 -21.56
C THR A 38 -3.34 -14.62 -21.80
N GLY A 39 -4.32 -15.51 -21.67
CA GLY A 39 -5.74 -15.20 -21.73
C GLY A 39 -6.29 -14.77 -20.37
N LYS A 40 -5.71 -15.25 -19.26
CA LYS A 40 -6.26 -14.96 -17.91
C LYS A 40 -5.16 -14.66 -16.91
N ALA A 41 -5.34 -13.56 -16.17
CA ALA A 41 -4.37 -13.06 -15.21
C ALA A 41 -5.04 -12.84 -13.86
N VAL A 42 -4.41 -13.30 -12.78
CA VAL A 42 -4.81 -12.96 -11.42
C VAL A 42 -3.63 -12.34 -10.68
N VAL A 43 -3.86 -11.18 -10.07
CA VAL A 43 -2.95 -10.52 -9.15
C VAL A 43 -3.53 -10.67 -7.75
N VAL A 44 -2.87 -11.47 -6.94
CA VAL A 44 -3.15 -11.63 -5.51
C VAL A 44 -2.37 -10.55 -4.75
N LEU A 45 -3.09 -9.67 -4.07
CA LEU A 45 -2.51 -8.69 -3.17
C LEU A 45 -2.68 -9.16 -1.71
N ALA A 46 -1.59 -9.61 -1.12
CA ALA A 46 -1.50 -9.98 0.29
C ALA A 46 -1.06 -8.77 1.11
N ASP A 47 -2.02 -8.07 1.70
CA ASP A 47 -1.81 -6.83 2.44
C ASP A 47 -0.81 -7.02 3.59
N GLY A 48 0.16 -6.13 3.71
CA GLY A 48 1.18 -6.18 4.77
C GLY A 48 2.21 -7.31 4.66
N LEU A 49 2.29 -8.05 3.54
CA LEU A 49 3.28 -9.12 3.34
C LEU A 49 4.61 -8.58 2.78
N GLY A 50 5.46 -8.04 3.65
CA GLY A 50 6.81 -7.61 3.27
C GLY A 50 7.75 -8.78 2.96
N VAL A 51 8.75 -8.56 2.11
CA VAL A 51 9.77 -9.58 1.77
C VAL A 51 10.56 -10.00 3.01
N SER A 52 10.86 -9.05 3.90
CA SER A 52 11.54 -9.33 5.16
C SER A 52 10.70 -10.24 6.05
N ASN A 53 9.38 -9.99 6.17
CA ASN A 53 8.45 -10.84 6.92
C ASN A 53 8.40 -12.26 6.34
N LEU A 54 8.22 -12.38 5.02
CA LEU A 54 8.14 -13.65 4.31
C LEU A 54 9.44 -14.48 4.46
N ARG A 55 10.61 -13.85 4.30
CA ARG A 55 11.91 -14.54 4.47
C ARG A 55 12.13 -14.98 5.92
N ALA A 56 11.77 -14.15 6.89
CA ALA A 56 11.91 -14.48 8.31
C ALA A 56 11.03 -15.67 8.72
N ARG A 57 9.89 -15.89 8.04
CA ARG A 57 8.95 -16.99 8.29
C ARG A 57 8.92 -18.04 7.18
N ALA A 58 10.03 -18.22 6.44
CA ALA A 58 10.09 -19.11 5.29
C ALA A 58 9.63 -20.55 5.56
N GLY A 59 9.86 -21.07 6.78
CA GLY A 59 9.41 -22.40 7.19
C GLY A 59 7.89 -22.61 7.17
N HIS A 60 7.12 -21.52 7.31
CA HIS A 60 5.65 -21.47 7.33
C HIS A 60 5.03 -21.07 5.97
N ALA A 61 5.87 -20.65 5.02
CA ALA A 61 5.44 -20.24 3.68
C ALA A 61 6.35 -20.86 2.61
N ARG A 62 6.45 -22.19 2.63
CA ARG A 62 7.43 -22.92 1.81
C ARG A 62 7.14 -22.79 0.32
N PHE A 63 5.87 -22.76 -0.06
CA PHE A 63 5.50 -22.61 -1.47
C PHE A 63 5.88 -21.22 -1.99
N LEU A 64 5.51 -20.17 -1.27
CA LEU A 64 5.82 -18.80 -1.65
C LEU A 64 7.34 -18.57 -1.66
N THR A 65 8.05 -19.01 -0.63
CA THR A 65 9.50 -18.80 -0.55
C THR A 65 10.30 -19.60 -1.57
N SER A 66 9.90 -20.82 -1.89
CA SER A 66 10.57 -21.61 -2.95
C SER A 66 10.35 -21.03 -4.36
N ASN A 67 9.29 -20.25 -4.57
CA ASN A 67 9.00 -19.56 -5.83
C ASN A 67 9.43 -18.07 -5.79
N LEU A 68 10.13 -17.60 -4.75
CA LEU A 68 10.61 -16.23 -4.61
C LEU A 68 12.11 -16.15 -4.91
N ALA A 69 12.48 -15.85 -6.17
CA ALA A 69 13.88 -15.60 -6.48
C ALA A 69 14.34 -14.24 -5.91
N LYS A 70 15.65 -14.03 -5.80
CA LYS A 70 16.21 -12.74 -5.33
C LYS A 70 15.75 -11.55 -6.20
N ALA A 71 15.52 -11.78 -7.50
CA ALA A 71 15.06 -10.80 -8.46
C ALA A 71 13.53 -10.59 -8.46
N ASP A 72 12.79 -11.33 -7.64
CA ASP A 72 11.33 -11.27 -7.53
C ASP A 72 10.92 -10.41 -6.32
N VAL A 73 11.54 -9.24 -6.23
CA VAL A 73 11.25 -8.21 -5.21
C VAL A 73 11.06 -6.89 -5.93
N VAL A 74 9.97 -6.20 -5.63
CA VAL A 74 9.69 -4.86 -6.16
C VAL A 74 9.60 -3.87 -5.01
N ASP A 75 9.93 -2.62 -5.30
CA ASP A 75 9.63 -1.54 -4.37
C ASP A 75 8.16 -1.15 -4.47
N GLY A 76 7.53 -1.01 -3.30
CA GLY A 76 6.23 -0.39 -3.13
C GLY A 76 6.27 1.12 -3.41
N VAL A 77 5.42 1.84 -2.70
CA VAL A 77 5.27 3.29 -2.85
C VAL A 77 5.43 4.02 -1.53
N PHE A 78 5.63 5.34 -1.60
CA PHE A 78 5.69 6.18 -0.42
C PHE A 78 4.45 7.10 -0.36
N PRO A 79 3.79 7.20 0.81
CA PRO A 79 4.01 6.40 2.02
C PRO A 79 3.66 4.91 1.82
N ALA A 80 4.30 4.04 2.60
CA ALA A 80 4.11 2.59 2.54
C ALA A 80 2.82 2.20 3.26
N THR A 81 1.67 2.61 2.71
CA THR A 81 0.34 2.46 3.32
C THR A 81 -0.66 1.93 2.30
N THR A 82 -1.63 1.15 2.76
CA THR A 82 -2.63 0.46 1.93
C THR A 82 -3.31 1.39 0.92
N ALA A 83 -3.71 2.59 1.34
CA ALA A 83 -4.41 3.54 0.47
C ALA A 83 -3.55 3.95 -0.74
N ALA A 84 -2.26 4.22 -0.52
CA ALA A 84 -1.33 4.60 -1.58
C ALA A 84 -0.93 3.39 -2.43
N GLY A 85 -0.62 2.25 -1.79
CA GLY A 85 -0.18 1.03 -2.45
C GLY A 85 -1.23 0.43 -3.37
N ILE A 86 -2.46 0.22 -2.88
CA ILE A 86 -3.57 -0.30 -3.71
C ILE A 86 -3.90 0.66 -4.85
N ALA A 87 -3.92 1.98 -4.60
CA ALA A 87 -4.20 2.95 -5.66
C ALA A 87 -3.11 2.94 -6.74
N SER A 88 -1.83 2.85 -6.35
CA SER A 88 -0.72 2.74 -7.29
C SER A 88 -0.79 1.44 -8.09
N LEU A 89 -1.10 0.31 -7.43
CA LEU A 89 -1.32 -0.97 -8.09
C LEU A 89 -2.48 -0.87 -9.09
N ALA A 90 -3.62 -0.32 -8.69
CA ALA A 90 -4.83 -0.29 -9.49
C ALA A 90 -4.85 0.77 -10.59
N THR A 91 -3.92 1.74 -10.59
CA THR A 91 -3.85 2.83 -11.59
C THR A 91 -2.56 2.78 -12.41
N GLY A 92 -1.53 2.14 -11.89
CA GLY A 92 -0.22 2.05 -12.51
C GLY A 92 0.60 3.33 -12.50
N VAL A 93 0.26 4.28 -11.61
CA VAL A 93 1.01 5.53 -11.43
C VAL A 93 1.34 5.75 -9.96
N ALA A 94 2.21 6.72 -9.65
CA ALA A 94 2.65 7.00 -8.29
C ALA A 94 1.63 7.80 -7.46
N PRO A 95 1.76 7.85 -6.12
CA PRO A 95 0.84 8.55 -5.22
C PRO A 95 0.54 10.01 -5.55
N GLY A 96 1.55 10.78 -5.95
CA GLY A 96 1.36 12.17 -6.36
C GLY A 96 0.49 12.34 -7.61
N THR A 97 0.41 11.30 -8.45
CA THR A 97 -0.35 11.31 -9.71
C THR A 97 -1.77 10.79 -9.50
N HIS A 98 -1.96 9.72 -8.73
CA HIS A 98 -3.32 9.25 -8.43
C HIS A 98 -3.99 9.99 -7.28
N GLY A 99 -3.26 10.77 -6.48
CA GLY A 99 -3.80 11.71 -5.49
C GLY A 99 -4.15 11.14 -4.12
N LEU A 100 -3.89 9.85 -3.88
CA LEU A 100 -4.06 9.20 -2.57
C LEU A 100 -2.68 9.07 -1.92
N VAL A 101 -2.32 10.06 -1.12
CA VAL A 101 -0.93 10.32 -0.68
C VAL A 101 -0.66 10.01 0.81
N GLY A 102 -1.55 9.27 1.47
CA GLY A 102 -1.40 8.89 2.87
C GLY A 102 -2.62 8.19 3.45
N TYR A 103 -2.47 7.60 4.64
CA TYR A 103 -3.58 6.98 5.36
C TYR A 103 -4.60 8.00 5.88
N LYS A 104 -4.12 9.05 6.54
CA LYS A 104 -4.90 10.23 6.92
C LYS A 104 -4.37 11.45 6.18
N VAL A 105 -5.22 12.22 5.51
CA VAL A 105 -4.79 13.41 4.76
C VAL A 105 -5.72 14.58 4.98
N LEU A 106 -5.23 15.78 4.72
CA LEU A 106 -6.04 16.99 4.78
C LEU A 106 -7.00 17.05 3.59
N ASP A 107 -8.29 17.12 3.89
CA ASP A 107 -9.33 17.63 3.00
C ASP A 107 -9.33 19.16 3.13
N SER A 108 -8.54 19.82 2.29
CA SER A 108 -8.33 21.27 2.38
C SER A 108 -9.60 22.07 2.07
N ALA A 109 -10.56 21.50 1.34
CA ALA A 109 -11.81 22.17 1.01
C ALA A 109 -12.73 22.30 2.24
N HIS A 110 -12.62 21.37 3.19
CA HIS A 110 -13.45 21.32 4.40
C HIS A 110 -12.64 21.46 5.69
N ASP A 111 -11.34 21.78 5.58
CA ASP A 111 -10.39 22.00 6.69
C ASP A 111 -10.44 20.89 7.76
N ARG A 112 -10.39 19.64 7.31
CA ARG A 112 -10.45 18.46 8.19
C ARG A 112 -9.50 17.35 7.73
N VAL A 113 -9.08 16.50 8.65
CA VAL A 113 -8.32 15.29 8.31
C VAL A 113 -9.29 14.14 8.06
N VAL A 114 -9.11 13.46 6.92
CA VAL A 114 -9.93 12.31 6.51
C VAL A 114 -9.08 11.05 6.40
N ASN A 115 -9.66 9.91 6.79
CA ASN A 115 -9.05 8.59 6.62
C ASN A 115 -9.36 8.06 5.21
N GLN A 116 -8.34 7.75 4.42
CA GLN A 116 -8.48 7.31 3.03
C GLN A 116 -9.01 5.87 2.86
N LEU A 117 -9.16 5.10 3.94
CA LEU A 117 -9.76 3.77 3.90
C LEU A 117 -11.20 3.77 4.43
N THR A 118 -11.47 4.53 5.49
CA THR A 118 -12.76 4.47 6.22
C THR A 118 -13.51 5.79 6.33
N GLY A 119 -12.89 6.91 5.97
CA GLY A 119 -13.43 8.27 6.16
C GLY A 119 -14.19 8.84 4.98
N TRP A 120 -14.50 8.03 3.96
CA TRP A 120 -15.25 8.48 2.77
C TRP A 120 -16.70 8.79 3.12
N ASP A 121 -17.12 10.02 2.86
CA ASP A 121 -18.49 10.50 3.03
C ASP A 121 -18.99 11.27 1.78
N GLU A 122 -20.18 11.85 1.87
CA GLU A 122 -20.83 12.56 0.76
C GLU A 122 -20.04 13.77 0.24
N GLN A 123 -19.09 14.30 1.03
CA GLN A 123 -18.23 15.43 0.62
C GLN A 123 -16.97 14.96 -0.13
N MET A 124 -16.74 13.65 -0.20
CA MET A 124 -15.57 13.04 -0.85
C MET A 124 -15.97 12.25 -2.09
N GLU A 125 -16.12 12.93 -3.24
CA GLU A 125 -16.39 12.23 -4.50
C GLU A 125 -15.15 11.40 -4.94
N PRO A 126 -15.24 10.05 -5.00
CA PRO A 126 -14.08 9.20 -5.28
C PRO A 126 -13.33 9.54 -6.58
N ARG A 127 -14.05 9.92 -7.63
CA ARG A 127 -13.46 10.28 -8.94
C ARG A 127 -12.71 11.62 -8.93
N LEU A 128 -13.02 12.54 -8.01
CA LEU A 128 -12.27 13.78 -7.85
C LEU A 128 -11.03 13.58 -6.98
N TRP A 129 -11.10 12.67 -6.02
CA TRP A 129 -9.98 12.32 -5.16
C TRP A 129 -8.92 11.47 -5.89
N GLN A 130 -9.36 10.48 -6.65
CA GLN A 130 -8.54 9.66 -7.53
C GLN A 130 -9.08 9.76 -8.96
N ASN A 131 -8.41 10.55 -9.80
CA ASN A 131 -8.90 10.89 -11.13
C ASN A 131 -8.12 10.26 -12.29
N GLN A 132 -7.22 9.33 -11.99
CA GLN A 132 -6.51 8.57 -13.01
C GLN A 132 -7.34 7.34 -13.41
N PRO A 133 -7.40 6.98 -14.70
CA PRO A 133 -8.07 5.74 -15.11
C PRO A 133 -7.50 4.55 -14.36
N THR A 134 -8.38 3.70 -13.82
CA THR A 134 -7.92 2.44 -13.24
C THR A 134 -7.45 1.49 -14.36
N VAL A 135 -6.67 0.48 -14.00
CA VAL A 135 -6.31 -0.63 -14.89
C VAL A 135 -7.57 -1.35 -15.37
N PHE A 136 -8.62 -1.43 -14.55
CA PHE A 136 -9.87 -2.09 -14.92
C PHE A 136 -10.72 -1.26 -15.88
N GLU A 137 -10.74 0.08 -15.77
CA GLU A 137 -11.34 0.97 -16.77
C GLU A 137 -10.64 0.78 -18.13
N ARG A 138 -9.29 0.72 -18.14
CA ARG A 138 -8.51 0.40 -19.36
C ARG A 138 -8.78 -1.00 -19.90
N ALA A 139 -8.93 -2.00 -19.02
CA ALA A 139 -9.27 -3.36 -19.43
C ALA A 139 -10.64 -3.41 -20.11
N ALA A 140 -11.62 -2.68 -19.59
CA ALA A 140 -12.95 -2.56 -20.19
C ALA A 140 -12.90 -1.92 -21.58
N GLU A 141 -12.09 -0.86 -21.76
CA GLU A 141 -11.84 -0.25 -23.09
C GLU A 141 -11.23 -1.25 -24.09
N ALA A 142 -10.38 -2.17 -23.62
CA ALA A 142 -9.79 -3.25 -24.41
C ALA A 142 -10.69 -4.50 -24.56
N GLY A 143 -11.94 -4.46 -24.06
CA GLY A 143 -12.87 -5.58 -24.12
C GLY A 143 -12.46 -6.78 -23.24
N ILE A 144 -11.68 -6.57 -22.19
CA ILE A 144 -11.25 -7.58 -21.23
C ILE A 144 -12.09 -7.45 -19.95
N PRO A 145 -12.90 -8.46 -19.57
CA PRO A 145 -13.65 -8.42 -18.33
C PRO A 145 -12.71 -8.46 -17.13
N SER A 146 -13.03 -7.64 -16.13
CA SER A 146 -12.20 -7.45 -14.94
C SER A 146 -13.00 -7.68 -13.66
N PHE A 147 -12.35 -8.29 -12.67
CA PHE A 147 -13.00 -8.69 -11.42
C PHE A 147 -12.16 -8.29 -10.21
N ALA A 148 -12.81 -7.78 -9.18
CA ALA A 148 -12.20 -7.48 -7.88
C ALA A 148 -12.79 -8.41 -6.82
N VAL A 149 -11.98 -9.30 -6.26
CA VAL A 149 -12.38 -10.30 -5.28
C VAL A 149 -11.89 -9.88 -3.90
N GLY A 150 -12.80 -9.74 -2.94
CA GLY A 150 -12.45 -9.30 -1.58
C GLY A 150 -13.61 -9.39 -0.59
N PRO A 151 -13.38 -9.05 0.70
CA PRO A 151 -14.43 -9.02 1.71
C PRO A 151 -15.66 -8.21 1.29
N LYS A 152 -16.86 -8.66 1.67
CA LYS A 152 -18.12 -7.99 1.33
C LYS A 152 -18.17 -6.56 1.87
N ARG A 153 -17.58 -6.30 3.03
CA ARG A 153 -17.55 -4.96 3.66
C ARG A 153 -16.86 -3.88 2.81
N PHE A 154 -16.00 -4.26 1.85
CA PHE A 154 -15.35 -3.31 0.95
C PHE A 154 -16.12 -3.14 -0.37
N ALA A 155 -17.13 -3.97 -0.64
CA ALA A 155 -17.98 -3.82 -1.81
C ALA A 155 -18.72 -2.48 -1.72
N GLY A 156 -18.47 -1.61 -2.70
CA GLY A 156 -19.10 -0.29 -2.78
C GLY A 156 -18.58 0.76 -1.78
N SER A 157 -17.52 0.48 -1.00
CA SER A 157 -16.90 1.51 -0.16
C SER A 157 -16.33 2.65 -1.02
N GLY A 158 -16.23 3.86 -0.45
CA GLY A 158 -15.68 5.02 -1.18
C GLY A 158 -14.27 4.76 -1.72
N PHE A 159 -13.43 4.07 -0.94
CA PHE A 159 -12.09 3.67 -1.39
C PHE A 159 -12.15 2.70 -2.58
N SER A 160 -12.98 1.65 -2.51
CA SER A 160 -13.17 0.73 -3.64
C SER A 160 -13.70 1.44 -4.89
N GLN A 161 -14.61 2.42 -4.72
CA GLN A 161 -15.06 3.27 -5.83
C GLN A 161 -13.95 4.21 -6.34
N ALA A 162 -12.94 4.53 -5.53
CA ALA A 162 -11.80 5.35 -5.94
C ALA A 162 -10.76 4.54 -6.73
N VAL A 163 -10.60 3.23 -6.47
CA VAL A 163 -9.46 2.47 -7.02
C VAL A 163 -9.85 1.25 -7.87
N LEU A 164 -11.08 0.72 -7.73
CA LEU A 164 -11.51 -0.51 -8.41
C LEU A 164 -12.59 -0.28 -9.49
N ARG A 165 -12.79 0.97 -9.93
CA ARG A 165 -13.75 1.30 -11.00
C ARG A 165 -13.46 0.48 -12.24
N GLY A 166 -14.50 0.00 -12.93
CA GLY A 166 -14.38 -0.85 -14.12
C GLY A 166 -14.33 -2.36 -13.82
N ALA A 167 -14.07 -2.77 -12.57
CA ALA A 167 -14.13 -4.18 -12.17
C ALA A 167 -15.51 -4.56 -11.61
N ALA A 168 -15.96 -5.77 -11.92
CA ALA A 168 -17.07 -6.40 -11.20
C ALA A 168 -16.59 -6.90 -9.83
N TYR A 169 -17.21 -6.42 -8.75
CA TYR A 169 -16.82 -6.82 -7.39
C TYR A 169 -17.46 -8.15 -7.00
N LEU A 170 -16.63 -9.14 -6.63
CA LEU A 170 -17.05 -10.47 -6.20
C LEU A 170 -16.77 -10.64 -4.70
N PRO A 171 -17.80 -10.55 -3.83
CA PRO A 171 -17.62 -10.66 -2.39
C PRO A 171 -17.27 -12.09 -1.98
N ALA A 172 -16.17 -12.25 -1.24
CA ALA A 172 -15.75 -13.50 -0.64
C ALA A 172 -14.99 -13.25 0.68
N GLU A 173 -15.36 -13.98 1.74
CA GLU A 173 -15.01 -13.63 3.12
C GLU A 173 -13.70 -14.22 3.61
N THR A 174 -13.36 -15.46 3.24
CA THR A 174 -12.11 -16.11 3.66
C THR A 174 -11.13 -16.20 2.51
N ILE A 175 -9.83 -16.30 2.82
CA ILE A 175 -8.76 -16.53 1.82
C ILE A 175 -9.16 -17.62 0.83
N GLY A 176 -9.52 -18.81 1.31
CA GLY A 176 -9.92 -19.94 0.45
C GLY A 176 -11.13 -19.65 -0.45
N THR A 177 -12.16 -18.96 0.06
CA THR A 177 -13.33 -18.57 -0.76
C THR A 177 -12.98 -17.55 -1.84
N ARG A 178 -12.00 -16.66 -1.60
CA ARG A 178 -11.52 -15.70 -2.60
C ARG A 178 -10.76 -16.40 -3.72
N PHE A 179 -9.89 -17.35 -3.37
CA PHE A 179 -9.21 -18.18 -4.38
C PHE A 179 -10.21 -19.05 -5.17
N ALA A 180 -11.25 -19.58 -4.52
CA ALA A 180 -12.32 -20.31 -5.20
C ALA A 180 -13.11 -19.41 -6.17
N ALA A 181 -13.41 -18.16 -5.78
CA ALA A 181 -14.08 -17.20 -6.66
C ALA A 181 -13.23 -16.85 -7.89
N ALA A 182 -11.92 -16.62 -7.71
CA ALA A 182 -11.02 -16.39 -8.85
C ALA A 182 -10.94 -17.61 -9.78
N ARG A 183 -10.94 -18.82 -9.22
CA ARG A 183 -10.96 -20.07 -10.00
C ARG A 183 -12.23 -20.19 -10.83
N ALA A 184 -13.39 -19.89 -10.24
CA ALA A 184 -14.67 -19.90 -10.93
C ALA A 184 -14.69 -18.93 -12.11
N VAL A 185 -14.18 -17.70 -11.95
CA VAL A 185 -14.03 -16.73 -13.05
C VAL A 185 -13.14 -17.30 -14.16
N PHE A 186 -11.97 -17.87 -13.82
CA PHE A 186 -11.11 -18.48 -14.83
C PHE A 186 -11.75 -19.70 -15.51
N ASP A 187 -12.72 -20.38 -14.90
CA ASP A 187 -13.39 -21.51 -15.53
C ASP A 187 -14.49 -21.08 -16.51
N THR A 188 -15.10 -19.91 -16.30
CA THR A 188 -16.21 -19.40 -17.12
C THR A 188 -15.79 -18.40 -18.17
N GLU A 189 -14.82 -17.53 -17.88
CA GLU A 189 -14.41 -16.45 -18.78
C GLU A 189 -13.29 -16.90 -19.73
N PRO A 190 -13.38 -16.62 -21.04
CA PRO A 190 -12.29 -16.93 -21.97
C PRO A 190 -11.08 -16.02 -21.75
N ARG A 191 -11.30 -14.76 -21.31
CA ARG A 191 -10.26 -13.82 -20.89
C ARG A 191 -10.66 -13.16 -19.58
N ALA A 192 -9.73 -12.90 -18.67
CA ALA A 192 -10.04 -12.21 -17.43
C ALA A 192 -8.82 -11.54 -16.79
N LEU A 193 -9.03 -10.34 -16.22
CA LEU A 193 -8.11 -9.72 -15.27
C LEU A 193 -8.72 -9.74 -13.87
N ILE A 194 -8.08 -10.40 -12.92
CA ILE A 194 -8.57 -10.53 -11.54
C ILE A 194 -7.62 -9.84 -10.58
N TYR A 195 -8.16 -8.95 -9.75
CA TYR A 195 -7.53 -8.48 -8.52
C TYR A 195 -8.13 -9.24 -7.33
N LEU A 196 -7.31 -9.97 -6.57
CA LEU A 196 -7.74 -10.74 -5.40
C LEU A 196 -7.06 -10.18 -4.16
N TYR A 197 -7.85 -9.63 -3.24
CA TYR A 197 -7.35 -8.99 -2.02
C TYR A 197 -7.39 -9.90 -0.80
N VAL A 198 -6.27 -9.97 -0.08
CA VAL A 198 -6.07 -10.75 1.16
C VAL A 198 -5.62 -9.80 2.28
N PRO A 199 -6.56 -9.21 3.05
CA PRO A 199 -6.24 -8.28 4.14
C PRO A 199 -5.82 -8.94 5.47
N GLU A 200 -5.95 -10.27 5.59
CA GLU A 200 -5.86 -10.95 6.88
C GLU A 200 -4.49 -10.83 7.57
N LEU A 201 -3.42 -10.74 6.79
CA LEU A 201 -2.06 -10.60 7.31
C LEU A 201 -1.88 -9.23 7.98
N ASP A 202 -2.21 -8.15 7.29
CA ASP A 202 -2.14 -6.80 7.86
C ASP A 202 -3.05 -6.62 9.08
N ILE A 203 -4.30 -7.09 9.01
CA ILE A 203 -5.24 -7.08 10.15
C ILE A 203 -4.64 -7.81 11.36
N SER A 204 -4.08 -9.00 11.14
CA SER A 204 -3.46 -9.78 12.21
C SER A 204 -2.18 -9.13 12.73
N ALA A 205 -1.39 -8.48 11.87
CA ALA A 205 -0.17 -7.79 12.27
C ALA A 205 -0.51 -6.58 13.15
N HIS A 206 -1.45 -5.74 12.75
CA HIS A 206 -1.91 -4.63 13.60
C HIS A 206 -2.42 -5.13 14.96
N ALA A 207 -3.27 -6.17 14.99
CA ALA A 207 -3.89 -6.62 16.23
C ALA A 207 -2.94 -7.40 17.17
N HIS A 208 -1.98 -8.16 16.61
CA HIS A 208 -1.21 -9.15 17.37
C HIS A 208 0.30 -9.14 17.12
N GLY A 209 0.77 -8.37 16.14
CA GLY A 209 2.13 -8.38 15.65
C GLY A 209 2.38 -9.43 14.57
N TRP A 210 3.27 -9.12 13.63
CA TRP A 210 3.63 -10.03 12.52
C TRP A 210 4.42 -11.25 13.02
N GLU A 211 5.01 -11.17 14.21
CA GLU A 211 5.70 -12.31 14.82
C GLU A 211 4.76 -13.28 15.56
N SER A 212 3.46 -12.97 15.64
CA SER A 212 2.50 -13.75 16.43
C SER A 212 2.09 -15.07 15.77
N PRO A 213 1.70 -16.09 16.57
CA PRO A 213 1.09 -17.31 16.05
C PRO A 213 -0.18 -17.06 15.21
N ARG A 214 -0.93 -15.98 15.50
CA ARG A 214 -2.12 -15.61 14.73
C ARG A 214 -1.77 -15.14 13.33
N TRP A 215 -0.71 -14.33 13.19
CA TRP A 215 -0.21 -13.92 11.88
C TRP A 215 0.36 -15.11 11.10
N LEU A 216 1.12 -15.99 11.78
CA LEU A 216 1.66 -17.21 11.17
C LEU A 216 0.56 -18.11 10.59
N ALA A 217 -0.56 -18.30 11.29
CA ALA A 217 -1.68 -19.08 10.77
C ALA A 217 -2.29 -18.48 9.49
N GLN A 218 -2.35 -17.14 9.37
CA GLN A 218 -2.80 -16.48 8.14
C GLN A 218 -1.79 -16.66 7.00
N LEU A 219 -0.49 -16.62 7.31
CA LEU A 219 0.57 -16.86 6.32
C LEU A 219 0.51 -18.30 5.80
N GLU A 220 0.34 -19.29 6.67
CA GLU A 220 0.19 -20.70 6.30
C GLU A 220 -1.05 -20.92 5.43
N ALA A 221 -2.17 -20.27 5.77
CA ALA A 221 -3.39 -20.33 4.97
C ALA A 221 -3.18 -19.71 3.57
N LEU A 222 -2.52 -18.55 3.48
CA LEU A 222 -2.19 -17.93 2.20
C LEU A 222 -1.25 -18.80 1.36
N ASP A 223 -0.20 -19.38 1.96
CA ASP A 223 0.75 -20.27 1.28
C ASP A 223 0.05 -21.51 0.71
N ALA A 224 -0.79 -22.16 1.52
CA ALA A 224 -1.55 -23.34 1.11
C ALA A 224 -2.55 -23.04 -0.01
N GLU A 225 -3.28 -21.94 0.08
CA GLU A 225 -4.26 -21.55 -0.95
C GLU A 225 -3.58 -21.13 -2.25
N THR A 226 -2.45 -20.43 -2.15
CA THR A 226 -1.62 -20.08 -3.31
C THR A 226 -1.06 -21.33 -3.99
N ALA A 227 -0.55 -22.30 -3.22
CA ALA A 227 -0.04 -23.56 -3.75
C ALA A 227 -1.15 -24.36 -4.48
N ARG A 228 -2.33 -24.46 -3.86
CA ARG A 228 -3.50 -25.15 -4.43
C ARG A 228 -3.96 -24.50 -5.72
N PHE A 229 -4.09 -23.18 -5.75
CA PHE A 229 -4.51 -22.45 -6.94
C PHE A 229 -3.47 -22.57 -8.06
N ALA A 230 -2.18 -22.40 -7.74
CA ALA A 230 -1.09 -22.51 -8.69
C ALA A 230 -0.99 -23.90 -9.33
N GLY A 231 -1.25 -24.97 -8.56
CA GLY A 231 -1.30 -26.34 -9.08
C GLY A 231 -2.46 -26.62 -10.03
N ALA A 232 -3.47 -25.74 -10.06
CA ALA A 232 -4.64 -25.83 -10.94
C ALA A 232 -4.60 -24.85 -12.13
N LEU A 233 -3.54 -24.05 -12.26
CA LEU A 233 -3.37 -23.12 -13.38
C LEU A 233 -3.18 -23.90 -14.70
N ARG A 234 -3.90 -23.48 -15.73
CA ARG A 234 -3.78 -24.00 -17.10
C ARG A 234 -2.65 -23.27 -17.84
N GLN A 235 -2.27 -23.79 -19.02
CA GLN A 235 -1.17 -23.22 -19.83
C GLN A 235 -1.36 -21.73 -20.16
N ASP A 236 -2.62 -21.30 -20.29
CA ASP A 236 -3.01 -19.93 -20.64
C ASP A 236 -3.49 -19.11 -19.43
N GLU A 237 -2.98 -19.43 -18.23
CA GLU A 237 -3.35 -18.73 -16.99
C GLU A 237 -2.10 -18.32 -16.21
N GLY A 238 -1.99 -17.02 -15.90
CA GLY A 238 -0.91 -16.43 -15.14
C GLY A 238 -1.36 -15.94 -13.76
N MET A 239 -0.50 -16.10 -12.76
CA MET A 239 -0.71 -15.57 -11.41
C MET A 239 0.51 -14.78 -10.94
N ILE A 240 0.26 -13.62 -10.33
CA ILE A 240 1.23 -12.87 -9.54
C ILE A 240 0.72 -12.79 -8.11
N LEU A 241 1.59 -13.01 -7.12
CA LEU A 241 1.33 -12.65 -5.73
C LEU A 241 2.32 -11.57 -5.29
N THR A 242 1.78 -10.48 -4.74
CA THR A 242 2.54 -9.34 -4.21
C THR A 242 1.88 -8.75 -2.97
N ALA A 243 2.41 -7.64 -2.47
CA ALA A 243 1.87 -6.87 -1.36
C ALA A 243 1.94 -5.37 -1.69
N ASP A 244 1.20 -4.56 -0.97
CA ASP A 244 1.24 -3.10 -1.03
C ASP A 244 2.36 -2.51 -0.16
N HIS A 245 2.58 -3.11 1.00
CA HIS A 245 3.70 -2.83 1.90
C HIS A 245 4.06 -4.07 2.73
N GLY A 246 5.16 -3.96 3.49
CA GLY A 246 5.45 -4.84 4.62
C GLY A 246 5.05 -4.23 5.95
N VAL A 247 5.45 -4.89 7.04
CA VAL A 247 5.05 -4.51 8.40
C VAL A 247 6.17 -4.74 9.41
N VAL A 248 6.22 -3.91 10.45
CA VAL A 248 7.15 -4.04 11.58
C VAL A 248 6.39 -4.00 12.91
N ASP A 249 6.86 -4.74 13.91
CA ASP A 249 6.25 -4.72 15.24
C ASP A 249 6.89 -3.62 16.11
N VAL A 250 6.09 -2.63 16.52
CA VAL A 250 6.53 -1.56 17.41
C VAL A 250 5.98 -1.81 18.82
N PRO A 251 6.83 -2.20 19.79
CA PRO A 251 6.37 -2.40 21.17
C PRO A 251 5.96 -1.07 21.81
N GLU A 252 5.06 -1.14 22.80
CA GLU A 252 4.53 0.04 23.49
C GLU A 252 5.63 0.98 24.03
N ALA A 253 6.71 0.42 24.58
CA ALA A 253 7.85 1.20 25.09
C ALA A 253 8.63 1.98 24.01
N LYS A 254 8.37 1.71 22.73
CA LYS A 254 8.93 2.43 21.57
C LYS A 254 7.91 3.32 20.87
N GLN A 255 6.74 3.52 21.47
CA GLN A 255 5.79 4.54 21.06
C GLN A 255 6.23 5.89 21.63
N VAL A 256 6.39 6.88 20.75
CA VAL A 256 6.85 8.22 21.10
C VAL A 256 5.63 9.15 21.13
N LEU A 257 5.36 9.73 22.30
CA LEU A 257 4.36 10.78 22.48
C LEU A 257 4.99 12.13 22.13
N PHE A 258 4.91 12.53 20.85
CA PHE A 258 5.67 13.68 20.36
C PHE A 258 5.14 15.03 20.87
N ASP A 259 3.87 15.08 21.28
CA ASP A 259 3.23 16.26 21.86
C ASP A 259 3.82 16.64 23.24
N THR A 260 4.51 15.70 23.91
CA THR A 260 5.24 15.97 25.16
C THR A 260 6.45 16.90 24.97
N VAL A 261 6.82 17.17 23.72
CA VAL A 261 7.88 18.11 23.33
C VAL A 261 7.21 19.30 22.62
N PRO A 262 6.94 20.42 23.32
CA PRO A 262 6.08 21.49 22.80
C PRO A 262 6.48 22.04 21.44
N GLN A 263 7.79 22.12 21.15
CA GLN A 263 8.28 22.63 19.86
C GLN A 263 7.98 21.72 18.66
N LEU A 264 7.59 20.46 18.87
CA LEU A 264 7.20 19.54 17.79
C LEU A 264 5.74 19.72 17.34
N VAL A 265 4.92 20.39 18.14
CA VAL A 265 3.50 20.65 17.87
C VAL A 265 3.18 22.15 17.76
N ALA A 266 4.15 23.02 18.02
CA ALA A 266 3.99 24.46 17.90
C ALA A 266 3.63 24.84 16.45
N GLY A 267 2.47 25.50 16.27
CA GLY A 267 2.00 25.94 14.96
C GLY A 267 1.45 24.82 14.06
N VAL A 268 1.23 23.61 14.58
CA VAL A 268 0.58 22.52 13.86
C VAL A 268 -0.94 22.65 13.99
N ARG A 269 -1.63 22.76 12.85
CA ARG A 269 -3.10 22.83 12.75
C ARG A 269 -3.72 21.44 12.71
N HIS A 270 -3.19 20.57 11.84
CA HIS A 270 -3.70 19.22 11.64
C HIS A 270 -2.58 18.18 11.63
N ILE A 271 -2.92 16.95 11.99
CA ILE A 271 -2.01 15.80 11.99
C ILE A 271 -2.65 14.67 11.19
N GLY A 272 -1.98 14.27 10.12
CA GLY A 272 -2.32 13.13 9.29
C GLY A 272 -1.16 12.14 9.16
N GLY A 273 -1.25 11.31 8.14
CA GLY A 273 -0.32 10.22 7.87
C GLY A 273 -0.59 8.97 8.71
N ASP A 274 0.43 8.14 8.80
CA ASP A 274 0.49 6.90 9.57
C ASP A 274 1.35 7.13 10.82
N PRO A 275 1.22 6.33 11.90
CA PRO A 275 2.08 6.49 13.10
C PRO A 275 3.58 6.40 12.79
N ARG A 276 3.99 5.71 11.72
CA ARG A 276 5.38 5.67 11.26
C ARG A 276 5.71 6.69 10.18
N CYS A 277 4.74 7.44 9.67
CA CYS A 277 4.95 8.49 8.67
C CYS A 277 3.95 9.63 8.90
N LEU A 278 4.24 10.51 9.85
CA LEU A 278 3.39 11.65 10.15
C LEU A 278 3.38 12.62 8.97
N GLN A 279 2.23 13.23 8.73
CA GLN A 279 2.06 14.39 7.86
C GLN A 279 1.47 15.52 8.68
N LEU A 280 2.29 16.53 8.97
CA LEU A 280 1.91 17.68 9.78
C LEU A 280 1.50 18.83 8.88
N TYR A 281 0.37 19.44 9.16
CA TYR A 281 -0.14 20.60 8.43
C TYR A 281 -0.05 21.81 9.34
N THR A 282 0.62 22.86 8.88
CA THR A 282 0.89 24.05 9.68
C THR A 282 -0.26 25.04 9.64
N GLU A 283 -0.40 25.85 10.69
CA GLU A 283 -1.27 27.02 10.65
C GLU A 283 -0.84 28.00 9.55
N PRO A 284 -1.77 28.76 8.93
CA PRO A 284 -1.42 29.78 7.95
C PRO A 284 -0.38 30.77 8.49
N GLY A 285 0.72 30.96 7.76
CA GLY A 285 1.81 31.87 8.14
C GLY A 285 2.88 31.27 9.06
N VAL A 286 2.72 30.02 9.52
CA VAL A 286 3.80 29.28 10.19
C VAL A 286 4.79 28.75 9.16
N ASP A 287 6.08 28.94 9.43
CA ASP A 287 7.16 28.47 8.57
C ASP A 287 7.40 26.96 8.78
N ALA A 288 7.11 26.16 7.76
CA ALA A 288 7.30 24.72 7.76
C ALA A 288 8.78 24.32 7.89
N ASP A 289 9.73 25.14 7.44
CA ASP A 289 11.16 24.86 7.58
C ASP A 289 11.57 24.93 9.06
N VAL A 290 11.03 25.88 9.84
CA VAL A 290 11.29 25.98 11.29
C VAL A 290 10.75 24.75 12.02
N LEU A 291 9.53 24.32 11.70
CA LEU A 291 8.95 23.10 12.28
C LEU A 291 9.78 21.86 11.90
N ALA A 292 10.19 21.74 10.64
CA ALA A 292 11.04 20.65 10.19
C ALA A 292 12.41 20.63 10.91
N GLU A 293 13.04 21.77 11.16
CA GLU A 293 14.28 21.86 11.93
C GLU A 293 14.09 21.46 13.40
N ASN A 294 12.98 21.83 14.03
CA ASN A 294 12.66 21.35 15.39
C ASN A 294 12.54 19.82 15.43
N TRP A 295 11.85 19.23 14.45
CA TRP A 295 11.76 17.78 14.31
C TRP A 295 13.11 17.13 14.03
N ARG A 296 13.98 17.73 13.21
CA ARG A 296 15.34 17.22 12.98
C ARG A 296 16.18 17.28 14.24
N ALA A 297 16.09 18.36 15.02
CA ALA A 297 16.86 18.54 16.24
C ALA A 297 16.50 17.51 17.33
N VAL A 298 15.21 17.16 17.45
CA VAL A 298 14.72 16.22 18.48
C VAL A 298 14.73 14.76 17.99
N GLU A 299 14.32 14.52 16.74
CA GLU A 299 14.03 13.19 16.20
C GLU A 299 14.89 12.77 15.01
N GLY A 300 15.85 13.59 14.56
CA GLY A 300 16.64 13.33 13.34
C GLY A 300 17.47 12.03 13.37
N GLU A 301 17.82 11.52 14.55
CA GLU A 301 18.47 10.21 14.71
C GLU A 301 17.50 9.03 14.51
N ARG A 302 16.19 9.27 14.70
CA ARG A 302 15.14 8.25 14.69
C ARG A 302 14.19 8.35 13.50
N ALA A 303 14.14 9.49 12.81
CA ALA A 303 13.29 9.73 11.66
C ALA A 303 13.98 10.53 10.56
N TRP A 304 13.53 10.30 9.33
CA TRP A 304 13.75 11.23 8.24
C TRP A 304 12.67 12.31 8.29
N VAL A 305 13.10 13.57 8.18
CA VAL A 305 12.21 14.73 8.26
C VAL A 305 12.35 15.57 7.01
N PHE A 306 11.24 15.85 6.34
CA PHE A 306 11.17 16.60 5.10
C PHE A 306 10.12 17.69 5.19
N THR A 307 10.35 18.86 4.59
CA THR A 307 9.24 19.71 4.20
C THR A 307 8.54 19.13 2.97
N ARG A 308 7.28 19.53 2.71
CA ARG A 308 6.53 19.17 1.50
C ARG A 308 7.39 19.37 0.24
N ALA A 309 7.98 20.55 0.11
CA ALA A 309 8.80 20.91 -1.04
C ALA A 309 10.00 19.96 -1.22
N GLN A 310 10.69 19.61 -0.13
CA GLN A 310 11.81 18.66 -0.16
C GLN A 310 11.36 17.26 -0.55
N ALA A 311 10.25 16.76 -0.01
CA ALA A 311 9.72 15.44 -0.33
C ALA A 311 9.27 15.32 -1.79
N VAL A 312 8.63 16.37 -2.32
CA VAL A 312 8.23 16.45 -3.74
C VAL A 312 9.44 16.53 -4.65
N ALA A 313 10.42 17.39 -4.34
CA ALA A 313 11.65 17.53 -5.12
C ALA A 313 12.49 16.26 -5.12
N ALA A 314 12.48 15.49 -4.02
CA ALA A 314 13.13 14.19 -3.93
C ALA A 314 12.38 13.07 -4.68
N GLY A 315 11.20 13.36 -5.24
CA GLY A 315 10.41 12.40 -6.01
C GLY A 315 9.75 11.30 -5.17
N LEU A 316 9.61 11.49 -3.85
CA LEU A 316 9.05 10.47 -2.95
C LEU A 316 7.63 10.05 -3.36
N PHE A 317 6.83 11.01 -3.83
CA PHE A 317 5.47 10.79 -4.31
C PHE A 317 5.38 10.57 -5.83
N GLY A 318 6.51 10.51 -6.54
CA GLY A 318 6.55 10.58 -8.00
C GLY A 318 6.12 11.96 -8.53
N ALA A 319 5.55 12.02 -9.73
CA ALA A 319 4.98 13.26 -10.26
C ALA A 319 3.77 13.67 -9.42
N VAL A 320 3.76 14.90 -8.91
CA VAL A 320 2.71 15.43 -8.03
C VAL A 320 1.82 16.41 -8.79
N ARG A 321 0.53 16.09 -8.84
CA ARG A 321 -0.49 16.98 -9.40
C ARG A 321 -0.89 18.09 -8.43
N ALA A 322 -1.39 19.20 -8.96
CA ALA A 322 -1.80 20.36 -8.18
C ALA A 322 -2.87 20.02 -7.13
N GLU A 323 -3.80 19.14 -7.43
CA GLU A 323 -4.90 18.75 -6.54
C GLU A 323 -4.46 17.76 -5.44
N ALA A 324 -3.36 17.04 -5.66
CA ALA A 324 -2.78 16.14 -4.67
C ALA A 324 -1.86 16.87 -3.69
N LEU A 325 -1.23 17.98 -4.13
CA LEU A 325 -0.23 18.71 -3.35
C LEU A 325 -0.74 19.18 -1.96
N PRO A 326 -1.95 19.73 -1.81
CA PRO A 326 -2.47 20.14 -0.49
C PRO A 326 -2.71 18.97 0.48
N ARG A 327 -2.84 17.75 -0.05
CA ARG A 327 -3.05 16.53 0.75
C ARG A 327 -1.75 15.95 1.31
N ILE A 328 -0.60 16.46 0.86
CA ILE A 328 0.72 16.11 1.39
C ILE A 328 0.98 17.04 2.58
N GLY A 329 1.42 16.55 3.74
CA GLY A 329 1.78 17.40 4.89
C GLY A 329 2.83 18.45 4.56
N ASP A 330 2.77 19.61 5.22
CA ASP A 330 3.79 20.67 5.13
C ASP A 330 5.13 20.18 5.69
N VAL A 331 5.10 19.36 6.74
CA VAL A 331 6.24 18.60 7.28
C VAL A 331 5.89 17.13 7.35
N ILE A 332 6.80 16.28 6.89
CA ILE A 332 6.67 14.82 6.89
C ILE A 332 7.74 14.24 7.82
N VAL A 333 7.33 13.36 8.73
CA VAL A 333 8.22 12.67 9.69
C VAL A 333 8.10 11.17 9.49
N ALA A 334 9.05 10.59 8.76
CA ALA A 334 9.09 9.16 8.45
C ALA A 334 10.05 8.43 9.41
N ALA A 335 9.53 7.55 10.26
CA ALA A 335 10.29 6.78 11.23
C ALA A 335 11.36 5.91 10.55
N ARG A 336 12.63 6.14 10.87
CA ARG A 336 13.78 5.36 10.39
C ARG A 336 14.09 4.18 11.31
N LYS A 337 13.82 4.34 12.61
CA LYS A 337 14.00 3.30 13.62
C LYS A 337 12.69 2.57 13.89
N LEU A 338 12.75 1.51 14.68
CA LEU A 338 11.59 0.73 15.12
C LEU A 338 10.81 1.48 16.21
N ILE A 339 10.20 2.61 15.84
CA ILE A 339 9.36 3.47 16.68
C ILE A 339 8.08 3.86 15.93
N ALA A 340 7.08 4.32 16.65
CA ALA A 340 5.87 4.90 16.10
C ALA A 340 5.50 6.16 16.91
N TYR A 341 5.02 7.18 16.22
CA TYR A 341 4.67 8.47 16.80
C TYR A 341 3.18 8.55 17.05
N TYR A 342 2.81 9.04 18.23
CA TYR A 342 1.43 9.24 18.65
C TYR A 342 1.27 10.60 19.31
N ASP A 343 0.07 11.15 19.19
CA ASP A 343 -0.34 12.36 19.88
C ASP A 343 -1.19 11.98 21.10
N SER A 344 -0.72 12.30 22.30
CA SER A 344 -1.44 11.99 23.53
C SER A 344 -2.67 12.88 23.76
N ARG A 345 -2.83 13.96 22.97
CA ARG A 345 -3.97 14.89 23.02
C ARG A 345 -5.22 14.34 22.34
N GLU A 346 -5.06 13.36 21.45
CA GLU A 346 -6.19 12.69 20.79
C GLU A 346 -7.08 11.98 21.83
N PRO A 347 -8.39 12.27 21.90
CA PRO A 347 -9.26 11.64 22.89
C PRO A 347 -9.32 10.11 22.74
N ASN A 348 -9.23 9.62 21.50
CA ASN A 348 -9.21 8.20 21.19
C ASN A 348 -7.78 7.69 21.02
N GLN A 349 -7.25 7.06 22.07
CA GLN A 349 -5.91 6.46 22.08
C GLN A 349 -5.90 4.99 21.61
N SER A 350 -7.01 4.46 21.08
CA SER A 350 -7.10 3.03 20.69
C SER A 350 -6.05 2.61 19.66
N ALA A 351 -5.63 3.53 18.77
CA ALA A 351 -4.59 3.27 17.78
C ALA A 351 -3.25 2.82 18.40
N ARG A 352 -2.96 3.20 19.64
CA ARG A 352 -1.74 2.77 20.37
C ARG A 352 -1.73 1.30 20.75
N SER A 353 -2.87 0.62 20.70
CA SER A 353 -2.93 -0.84 20.91
C SER A 353 -2.41 -1.64 19.71
N MET A 354 -2.19 -0.99 18.56
CA MET A 354 -1.68 -1.66 17.36
C MET A 354 -0.20 -1.98 17.51
N ILE A 355 0.15 -3.26 17.35
CA ILE A 355 1.52 -3.78 17.48
C ILE A 355 2.25 -3.67 16.14
N GLY A 356 1.68 -4.28 15.09
CA GLY A 356 2.18 -4.13 13.73
C GLY A 356 1.94 -2.71 13.22
N GLN A 357 2.92 -2.14 12.55
CA GLN A 357 2.93 -0.79 12.02
C GLN A 357 3.63 -0.76 10.67
N HIS A 358 3.23 0.18 9.82
CA HIS A 358 3.85 0.46 8.52
C HIS A 358 3.67 1.95 8.17
N GLY A 359 4.07 2.37 6.98
CA GLY A 359 3.91 3.73 6.46
C GLY A 359 5.21 4.44 6.08
N SER A 360 6.37 4.02 6.62
CA SER A 360 7.64 4.71 6.44
C SER A 360 8.48 4.20 5.26
N LEU A 361 9.71 4.70 5.13
CA LEU A 361 10.66 4.43 4.04
C LEU A 361 11.61 3.25 4.30
N THR A 362 11.39 2.45 5.34
CA THR A 362 12.29 1.33 5.66
C THR A 362 12.18 0.21 4.62
N ASP A 363 13.23 -0.60 4.47
CA ASP A 363 13.22 -1.74 3.55
C ASP A 363 12.16 -2.78 3.94
N GLU A 364 11.94 -2.96 5.24
CA GLU A 364 10.93 -3.83 5.81
C GLU A 364 9.52 -3.44 5.39
N GLU A 365 9.25 -2.14 5.23
CA GLU A 365 7.94 -1.61 4.84
C GLU A 365 7.80 -1.48 3.31
N LEU A 366 8.86 -1.08 2.59
CA LEU A 366 8.77 -0.79 1.15
C LEU A 366 8.98 -2.01 0.24
N ARG A 367 9.71 -3.04 0.66
CA ARG A 367 10.07 -4.14 -0.24
C ARG A 367 9.07 -5.28 -0.16
N VAL A 368 8.37 -5.53 -1.25
CA VAL A 368 7.27 -6.49 -1.34
C VAL A 368 7.60 -7.63 -2.33
N PRO A 369 7.10 -8.86 -2.09
CA PRO A 369 7.39 -10.00 -2.95
C PRO A 369 6.72 -9.82 -4.32
N LEU A 370 7.29 -10.45 -5.35
CA LEU A 370 6.68 -10.56 -6.68
C LEU A 370 6.75 -12.01 -7.14
N VAL A 371 5.97 -12.88 -6.51
CA VAL A 371 5.95 -14.32 -6.84
C VAL A 371 5.18 -14.51 -8.14
N ARG A 372 5.80 -15.14 -9.15
CA ARG A 372 5.21 -15.36 -10.48
C ARG A 372 4.95 -16.86 -10.70
N LEU A 373 3.73 -17.19 -11.12
CA LEU A 373 3.23 -18.57 -11.19
C LEU A 373 2.45 -18.79 -12.50
N GLY A 374 2.28 -20.06 -12.88
CA GLY A 374 1.62 -20.44 -14.12
C GLY A 374 2.36 -19.93 -15.36
N ALA A 375 1.63 -19.35 -16.31
CA ALA A 375 2.17 -18.75 -17.53
C ALA A 375 3.21 -17.63 -17.27
N TYR A 376 3.27 -17.09 -16.06
CA TYR A 376 4.22 -16.04 -15.67
C TYR A 376 5.51 -16.55 -15.03
N ARG A 377 5.63 -17.87 -14.79
CA ARG A 377 6.88 -18.45 -14.28
C ARG A 377 8.01 -18.20 -15.28
N ARG A 378 9.19 -17.83 -14.76
CA ARG A 378 10.41 -17.62 -15.56
C ARG A 378 11.00 -18.93 -16.06
#